data_AF-A0A9W9B2G5-F1
#
_entry.id   AF-A0A9W9B2G5-F1
#
_cell.length_a   1.000
_cell.length_b   1.000
_cell.length_c   1.000
_cell.angle_alpha   90.00
_cell.angle_beta   90.00
_cell.angle_gamma   90.00
#
_symmetry.space_group_name_H-M   'P 1'
#
loop_
_entity.id
_entity.type
_entity.pdbx_description
1 polymer ?
#
loop_
_entity_poly.entity_id
_entity_poly.type
_entity_poly.pdbx_seq_one_letter_code
_entity_poly.pdbx_strand_id
1 'polypeptide(L)'
;IPPVILLSAYFTRKWYLARRLRLHGIGKGAPGFQTNVRRIRVTPEIAARIRRGEEVSPDEIAAASAKAGAGNVTSAVSSSPKTEAQTTSSVEPVNEWLPQSIITPKKRAKGKRK
;
A
#
# COMPACT_ATOMS: atom_id res chain seq x y z
N ILE A 1 -18.01 -23.42 32.89
CA ILE A 1 -17.59 -23.68 31.50
C ILE A 1 -16.15 -24.19 31.54
N PRO A 2 -15.86 -25.40 31.04
CA PRO A 2 -14.50 -25.92 31.07
C PRO A 2 -13.56 -25.04 30.21
N PRO A 3 -12.33 -24.76 30.69
CA PRO A 3 -11.41 -23.82 30.06
C PRO A 3 -11.00 -24.24 28.63
N VAL A 4 -11.02 -25.54 28.34
CA VAL A 4 -10.74 -26.10 27.00
C VAL A 4 -11.76 -25.61 25.96
N ILE A 5 -13.03 -25.44 26.34
CA ILE A 5 -14.07 -24.91 25.43
C ILE A 5 -13.84 -23.43 25.12
N LEU A 6 -13.37 -22.63 26.09
CA LEU A 6 -13.03 -21.23 25.86
C LEU A 6 -11.82 -21.10 24.94
N LEU A 7 -10.80 -21.94 25.14
CA LEU A 7 -9.60 -21.93 24.32
C LEU A 7 -9.91 -22.36 22.86
N SER A 8 -10.70 -23.42 22.67
CA SER A 8 -11.10 -23.85 21.34
C SER A 8 -11.96 -22.81 20.62
N ALA A 9 -12.93 -22.19 21.31
CA ALA A 9 -13.74 -21.10 20.77
C ALA A 9 -12.91 -19.87 20.39
N TYR A 10 -11.86 -19.56 21.15
CA TYR A 10 -10.93 -18.48 20.81
C TYR A 10 -10.18 -18.77 19.50
N PHE A 11 -9.63 -19.97 19.33
CA PHE A 11 -8.89 -20.34 18.13
C PHE A 11 -9.78 -20.40 16.89
N THR A 12 -11.00 -20.94 16.99
CA THR A 12 -11.95 -20.95 15.87
C THR A 12 -12.34 -19.54 15.44
N ARG A 13 -12.62 -18.65 16.40
CA ARG A 13 -12.89 -17.23 16.13
C ARG A 13 -11.69 -16.53 15.47
N LYS A 14 -10.48 -16.78 15.97
CA LYS A 14 -9.25 -16.21 15.41
C LYS A 14 -9.05 -16.63 13.95
N TRP A 15 -9.24 -17.92 13.66
CA TRP A 15 -9.14 -18.46 12.30
C TRP A 15 -10.23 -17.89 11.38
N TYR A 16 -11.48 -17.83 11.84
CA TYR A 16 -12.59 -17.28 11.08
C TYR A 16 -12.37 -15.81 10.71
N LEU A 17 -11.94 -14.97 11.65
CA LEU A 17 -11.65 -13.56 11.40
C LEU A 17 -10.49 -13.39 10.40
N ALA A 18 -9.43 -14.20 10.53
CA ALA A 18 -8.33 -14.18 9.57
C ALA A 18 -8.79 -14.57 8.15
N ARG A 19 -9.62 -15.61 8.02
CA ARG A 19 -10.17 -16.05 6.73
C ARG A 19 -11.10 -15.00 6.13
N ARG A 20 -11.98 -14.40 6.94
CA ARG A 20 -12.88 -13.32 6.52
C ARG A 20 -12.11 -12.09 6.04
N LEU A 21 -11.02 -11.71 6.71
CA LEU A 21 -10.16 -10.61 6.28
C LEU A 21 -9.41 -10.92 4.96
N ARG A 22 -9.04 -12.19 4.72
CA ARG A 22 -8.42 -12.57 3.44
C ARG A 22 -9.40 -12.51 2.26
N LEU A 23 -10.66 -12.90 2.49
CA LEU A 23 -11.70 -12.92 1.46
C LEU A 23 -12.33 -11.54 1.21
N HIS A 24 -12.68 -10.83 2.28
CA HIS A 24 -13.47 -9.59 2.27
C HIS A 24 -12.82 -8.45 3.05
N GLY A 25 -11.55 -8.58 3.44
CA GLY A 25 -10.87 -7.54 4.20
C GLY A 25 -10.52 -6.33 3.36
N ILE A 26 -9.83 -5.41 4.03
CA ILE A 26 -9.34 -4.17 3.44
C ILE A 26 -8.56 -4.44 2.14
N GLY A 27 -8.87 -3.68 1.09
CA GLY A 27 -8.28 -3.82 -0.23
C GLY A 27 -8.95 -4.85 -1.15
N LYS A 28 -9.83 -5.75 -0.67
CA LYS A 28 -10.54 -6.71 -1.55
C LYS A 28 -11.63 -6.11 -2.41
N GLY A 29 -12.18 -4.98 -1.99
CA GLY A 29 -13.11 -4.17 -2.79
C GLY A 29 -14.52 -4.70 -2.77
N ALA A 30 -15.45 -3.86 -3.22
CA ALA A 30 -16.79 -4.34 -3.54
C ALA A 30 -16.71 -5.33 -4.72
N PRO A 31 -17.61 -6.32 -4.81
CA PRO A 31 -17.69 -7.20 -5.97
C PRO A 31 -17.78 -6.36 -7.26
N GLY A 32 -16.85 -6.59 -8.18
CA GLY A 32 -16.76 -5.82 -9.43
C GLY A 32 -15.88 -4.56 -9.39
N PHE A 33 -15.31 -4.19 -8.25
CA PHE A 33 -14.37 -3.06 -8.14
C PHE A 33 -12.95 -3.54 -7.86
N GLN A 34 -12.00 -3.20 -8.73
CA GLN A 34 -10.59 -3.57 -8.59
C GLN A 34 -9.88 -2.65 -7.58
N THR A 35 -9.96 -2.95 -6.28
CA THR A 35 -9.23 -2.19 -5.23
C THR A 35 -7.87 -2.80 -4.84
N ASN A 36 -7.53 -4.01 -5.29
CA ASN A 36 -6.31 -4.74 -4.91
C ASN A 36 -5.11 -4.47 -5.85
N VAL A 37 -4.79 -3.21 -6.12
CA VAL A 37 -3.62 -2.90 -6.97
C VAL A 37 -2.36 -2.87 -6.11
N ARG A 38 -1.36 -3.68 -6.46
CA ARG A 38 -0.03 -3.64 -5.83
C ARG A 38 0.90 -2.75 -6.65
N ARG A 39 1.74 -1.97 -5.97
CA ARG A 39 2.83 -1.25 -6.63
C ARG A 39 3.90 -2.26 -7.04
N ILE A 40 4.23 -2.30 -8.33
CA ILE A 40 5.28 -3.15 -8.89
C ILE A 40 6.52 -2.29 -9.12
N ARG A 41 7.70 -2.84 -8.86
CA ARG A 41 8.96 -2.15 -9.18
C ARG A 41 9.19 -2.20 -10.69
N VAL A 42 9.38 -1.04 -11.30
CA VAL A 42 9.70 -0.92 -12.72
C VAL A 42 11.18 -1.25 -12.93
N THR A 43 11.48 -2.10 -13.90
CA THR A 43 12.87 -2.45 -14.26
C THR A 43 13.57 -1.26 -14.94
N PRO A 44 14.91 -1.14 -14.87
CA PRO A 44 15.63 -0.01 -15.45
C PRO A 44 15.40 0.12 -16.97
N GLU A 45 15.30 -0.99 -17.69
CA GLU A 45 15.00 -1.02 -19.13
C GLU A 45 13.65 -0.38 -19.46
N ILE A 46 12.61 -0.80 -18.72
CA ILE A 46 11.25 -0.28 -18.90
C ILE A 46 11.16 1.18 -18.46
N ALA A 47 11.84 1.54 -17.38
CA ALA A 47 11.89 2.93 -16.92
C ALA A 47 12.52 3.86 -17.98
N ALA A 48 13.55 3.41 -18.69
CA ALA A 48 14.17 4.17 -19.78
C ALA A 48 13.23 4.33 -21.00
N ARG A 49 12.42 3.32 -21.31
CA ARG A 49 11.40 3.41 -22.39
C ARG A 49 10.29 4.39 -22.04
N ILE A 50 9.77 4.31 -20.82
CA ILE A 50 8.76 5.25 -20.32
C ILE A 50 9.28 6.68 -20.36
N ARG A 51 10.55 6.91 -19.97
CA ARG A 51 11.18 8.25 -20.04
C ARG A 51 11.36 8.77 -21.46
N ARG A 52 11.54 7.89 -22.44
CA ARG A 52 11.59 8.24 -23.88
C ARG A 52 10.21 8.55 -24.46
N GLY A 53 9.13 8.25 -23.72
CA GLY A 53 7.76 8.40 -24.22
C GLY A 53 7.31 7.24 -25.11
N GLU A 54 7.99 6.09 -25.08
CA GLU A 54 7.54 4.87 -25.77
C GLU A 54 6.35 4.26 -25.01
N GLU A 55 5.36 3.76 -25.76
CA GLU A 55 4.18 3.10 -25.19
C GLU A 55 4.54 1.68 -24.76
N VAL A 56 4.51 1.42 -23.46
CA VAL A 56 4.85 0.12 -22.86
C VAL A 56 3.57 -0.56 -22.36
N SER A 57 3.33 -1.78 -22.83
CA SER A 57 2.16 -2.55 -22.41
C SER A 57 2.26 -3.04 -20.95
N PRO A 58 1.14 -3.20 -20.23
CA PRO A 58 1.13 -3.76 -18.88
C PRO A 58 1.77 -5.15 -18.78
N ASP A 59 1.57 -5.98 -19.81
CA ASP A 59 2.10 -7.34 -19.87
C ASP A 59 3.63 -7.36 -19.99
N GLU A 60 4.23 -6.40 -20.70
CA GLU A 60 5.69 -6.22 -20.75
C GLU A 60 6.27 -5.83 -19.38
N ILE A 61 5.60 -4.90 -18.68
CA ILE A 61 6.02 -4.50 -17.31
C ILE A 61 5.96 -5.70 -16.37
N ALA A 62 4.90 -6.51 -16.47
CA ALA A 62 4.73 -7.72 -15.67
C ALA A 62 5.81 -8.77 -16.00
N ALA A 63 6.07 -9.02 -17.28
CA ALA A 63 7.09 -9.98 -17.71
C ALA A 63 8.51 -9.53 -17.29
N ALA A 64 8.83 -8.25 -17.46
CA ALA A 64 10.13 -7.70 -17.07
C ALA A 64 10.34 -7.74 -15.55
N SER A 65 9.32 -7.36 -14.77
CA SER A 65 9.39 -7.41 -13.31
C SER A 65 9.47 -8.84 -12.77
N ALA A 66 8.78 -9.81 -13.40
CA ALA A 66 8.89 -11.23 -13.06
C ALA A 66 10.30 -11.77 -13.32
N LYS A 67 10.90 -11.46 -14.48
CA LYS A 67 12.28 -11.83 -14.82
C LYS A 67 13.30 -11.22 -13.83
N ALA A 68 13.14 -9.95 -13.50
CA ALA A 68 14.02 -9.26 -12.54
C ALA A 68 13.86 -9.79 -11.11
N GLY A 69 12.65 -10.20 -10.70
CA GLY A 69 12.43 -10.81 -9.38
C GLY A 69 13.12 -12.15 -9.20
N ALA A 70 13.22 -12.96 -10.26
CA ALA A 70 13.87 -14.28 -10.22
C ALA A 70 15.40 -14.21 -10.15
N GLY A 71 16.03 -13.19 -10.74
CA GLY A 71 17.49 -13.05 -10.81
C GLY A 71 18.14 -12.24 -9.68
N ASN A 72 17.38 -11.62 -8.79
CA ASN A 72 17.87 -10.56 -7.89
C ASN A 72 18.04 -10.98 -6.42
N VAL A 73 18.17 -12.28 -6.14
CA VAL A 73 18.58 -12.76 -4.81
C VAL A 73 20.08 -12.51 -4.57
N THR A 74 20.86 -12.26 -5.63
CA THR A 74 22.33 -12.14 -5.56
C THR A 74 22.89 -10.71 -5.54
N SER A 75 22.09 -9.67 -5.73
CA SER A 75 22.59 -8.27 -5.83
C SER A 75 22.08 -7.32 -4.75
N ALA A 76 21.54 -7.85 -3.64
CA ALA A 76 20.94 -7.07 -2.56
C ALA A 76 21.96 -6.50 -1.55
N VAL A 77 23.09 -5.97 -2.02
CA VAL A 77 23.97 -5.11 -1.21
C VAL A 77 23.99 -3.72 -1.84
N SER A 78 23.75 -2.71 -1.01
CA SER A 78 23.89 -1.26 -1.27
C SER A 78 22.85 -0.59 -2.19
N SER A 79 21.77 -0.08 -1.58
CA SER A 79 21.36 1.34 -1.64
C SER A 79 19.90 1.51 -1.18
N SER A 80 19.73 1.63 0.13
CA SER A 80 18.54 2.25 0.69
C SER A 80 18.55 3.74 0.31
N PRO A 81 17.58 4.30 -0.45
CA PRO A 81 17.49 5.75 -0.55
C PRO A 81 16.87 6.26 0.75
N LYS A 82 17.71 6.95 1.51
CA LYS A 82 17.33 7.79 2.65
C LYS A 82 16.45 8.91 2.08
N THR A 83 15.17 8.92 2.44
CA THR A 83 14.24 10.02 2.11
C THR A 83 14.71 11.28 2.84
N GLU A 84 15.52 12.10 2.17
CA GLU A 84 15.80 13.47 2.59
C GLU A 84 14.70 14.38 2.04
N ALA A 85 14.00 15.02 2.97
CA ALA A 85 12.96 16.00 2.69
C ALA A 85 13.59 17.25 2.06
N GLN A 86 13.59 17.31 0.73
CA GLN A 86 13.82 18.53 -0.01
C GLN A 86 12.58 19.44 0.14
N THR A 87 12.71 20.47 0.96
CA THR A 87 11.85 21.65 0.96
C THR A 87 12.02 22.37 -0.38
N THR A 88 11.23 22.00 -1.38
CA THR A 88 10.93 22.86 -2.51
C THR A 88 9.65 23.61 -2.16
N SER A 89 9.74 24.94 -2.12
CA SER A 89 8.60 25.86 -2.11
C SER A 89 7.84 25.72 -3.42
N SER A 90 7.08 24.65 -3.55
CA SER A 90 6.10 24.44 -4.60
C SER A 90 4.78 24.88 -4.03
N VAL A 91 4.15 25.88 -4.65
CA VAL A 91 2.77 26.28 -4.36
C VAL A 91 1.92 25.02 -4.47
N GLU A 92 1.52 24.46 -3.34
CA GLU A 92 0.67 23.28 -3.27
C GLU A 92 -0.70 23.70 -3.83
N PRO A 93 -1.22 23.06 -4.89
CA PRO A 93 -2.54 23.39 -5.37
C PRO A 93 -3.51 23.07 -4.24
N VAL A 94 -4.14 24.12 -3.69
CA VAL A 94 -5.19 23.98 -2.68
C VAL A 94 -6.21 23.02 -3.27
N ASN A 95 -6.34 21.85 -2.66
CA ASN A 95 -7.22 20.81 -3.18
C ASN A 95 -8.68 21.24 -2.99
N GLU A 96 -9.24 21.91 -4.00
CA GLU A 96 -10.60 22.48 -4.00
C GLU A 96 -11.70 21.42 -3.85
N TRP A 97 -11.38 20.15 -4.10
CA TRP A 97 -12.32 19.04 -4.05
C TRP A 97 -12.62 18.56 -2.63
N LEU A 98 -11.75 18.89 -1.66
CA LEU A 98 -11.94 18.50 -0.28
C LEU A 98 -12.51 19.69 0.51
N PRO A 99 -13.57 19.50 1.31
CA PRO A 99 -14.06 20.56 2.18
C PRO A 99 -12.95 20.96 3.18
N GLN A 100 -12.81 22.26 3.40
CA GLN A 100 -11.78 22.86 4.27
C GLN A 100 -11.78 22.33 5.72
N SER A 101 -12.90 21.73 6.16
CA SER A 101 -13.04 21.09 7.48
C SER A 101 -12.16 19.85 7.68
N ILE A 102 -11.70 19.22 6.60
CA ILE A 102 -10.83 18.02 6.64
C ILE A 102 -9.35 18.41 6.46
N ILE A 103 -9.09 19.44 5.65
CA ILE A 103 -7.73 19.90 5.31
C ILE A 103 -7.06 20.57 6.53
N THR A 104 -7.83 21.25 7.37
CA THR A 104 -7.29 21.88 8.58
C THR A 104 -7.35 20.91 9.77
N PRO A 105 -6.20 20.46 10.31
CA PRO A 105 -6.22 19.57 11.47
C PRO A 105 -6.75 20.31 12.69
N LYS A 106 -8.03 20.08 13.03
CA LYS A 106 -8.66 20.61 14.24
C LYS A 106 -7.96 20.01 15.47
N LYS A 107 -7.07 20.79 16.10
CA LYS A 107 -6.42 20.43 17.37
C LYS A 107 -7.50 20.14 18.42
N ARG A 108 -7.74 18.86 18.71
CA ARG A 108 -8.60 18.44 19.82
C ARG A 108 -7.96 18.91 21.13
N ALA A 109 -8.61 19.83 21.83
CA ALA A 109 -8.19 20.24 23.16
C ALA A 109 -8.25 19.03 24.09
N LYS A 110 -7.11 18.68 24.68
CA LYS A 110 -6.97 17.57 25.64
C LYS A 110 -7.73 17.96 26.91
N GLY A 111 -8.92 17.40 27.09
CA GLY A 111 -9.75 17.64 28.28
C GLY A 111 -8.99 17.26 29.56
N LYS A 112 -8.88 18.19 30.51
CA LYS A 112 -8.46 17.89 31.89
C LYS A 112 -9.55 17.02 32.52
N ARG A 113 -9.23 15.77 32.88
CA ARG A 113 -10.09 14.96 33.74
C ARG A 113 -9.99 15.56 35.15
N LYS A 114 -11.15 15.87 35.75
CA LYS A 114 -11.32 16.10 37.20
C LYS A 114 -11.35 14.76 37.90
#